data_AF-A0A1A8DA47-F1
#
_entry.id   AF-A0A1A8DA47-F1
#
_cell.length_a   1.000
_cell.length_b   1.000
_cell.length_c   1.000
_cell.angle_alpha   90.00
_cell.angle_beta   90.00
_cell.angle_gamma   90.00
#
_symmetry.space_group_name_H-M   'P 1'
#
loop_
_entity.id
_entity.type
_entity.pdbx_description
1 polymer ?
#
loop_
_entity_poly.entity_id
_entity_poly.type
_entity_poly.pdbx_seq_one_letter_code
_entity_poly.pdbx_strand_id
1 'polypeptide(L)'
;HVEMKFSVRDCSSIPNVPGSCKETFNLYYYESDSDTATRTSPPWMENPWIKVDTIAADESFSQVDLGGRVMKINTEVRSFGPVSKNGFYLAFQDYGGCMSLIAVRVFYRKCPRIITNGALFQETLSGAESTSLVAARGVCIPNAEEVDVPIKLYCNGEGEWMVPIGRCMCKPGNEAVENGTVCRACPSGFFKSTQGDESCLQCPINSRTTSEGAMNCICRNGYYRTDSDPLQMQCTTVPSAPQAVISSVNET
;
A
#
# COMPACT_ATOMS: atom_id res chain seq x y z
N HIS A 1 -8.91 -15.99 3.23
CA HIS A 1 -8.14 -17.21 2.89
C HIS A 1 -8.25 -18.24 3.99
N VAL A 2 -8.27 -19.51 3.62
CA VAL A 2 -8.22 -20.68 4.51
C VAL A 2 -7.04 -21.52 4.07
N GLU A 3 -6.02 -21.62 4.93
CA GLU A 3 -4.92 -22.57 4.80
C GLU A 3 -5.27 -23.83 5.59
N MET A 4 -5.21 -24.98 4.94
CA MET A 4 -5.56 -26.28 5.50
C MET A 4 -4.34 -27.19 5.41
N LYS A 5 -3.91 -27.70 6.56
CA LYS A 5 -2.90 -28.76 6.64
C LYS A 5 -3.59 -30.07 6.95
N PHE A 6 -3.40 -31.08 6.11
CA PHE A 6 -4.10 -32.34 6.24
C PHE A 6 -3.30 -33.50 5.65
N SER A 7 -3.64 -34.72 6.05
CA SER A 7 -3.13 -35.94 5.43
C SER A 7 -4.29 -36.76 4.87
N VAL A 8 -4.03 -37.44 3.75
CA VAL A 8 -5.00 -38.33 3.09
C VAL A 8 -4.31 -39.66 2.81
N ARG A 9 -4.97 -40.76 3.17
CA ARG A 9 -4.52 -42.09 2.80
C ARG A 9 -5.00 -42.45 1.41
N ASP A 10 -4.12 -43.02 0.61
CA ASP A 10 -4.44 -43.51 -0.73
C ASP A 10 -5.51 -44.61 -0.64
N CYS A 11 -6.62 -44.44 -1.35
CA CYS A 11 -7.72 -45.40 -1.42
C CYS A 11 -7.28 -46.76 -1.95
N SER A 12 -6.29 -46.81 -2.86
CA SER A 12 -5.72 -48.05 -3.38
C SER A 12 -5.02 -48.87 -2.30
N SER A 13 -4.54 -48.20 -1.24
CA SER A 13 -3.86 -48.81 -0.08
C SER A 13 -4.81 -49.29 1.02
N ILE A 14 -6.12 -49.10 0.84
CA ILE A 14 -7.14 -49.50 1.82
C ILE A 14 -7.84 -50.76 1.30
N PRO A 15 -7.70 -51.91 1.99
CA PRO A 15 -8.38 -53.13 1.57
C PRO A 15 -9.90 -53.00 1.78
N ASN A 16 -10.67 -53.62 0.87
CA ASN A 16 -12.13 -53.77 0.94
C ASN A 16 -12.99 -52.48 0.82
N VAL A 17 -12.50 -51.43 0.15
CA VAL A 17 -13.28 -50.18 -0.07
C VAL A 17 -13.45 -49.73 -1.54
N PRO A 18 -13.69 -50.65 -2.51
CA PRO A 18 -13.80 -50.25 -3.92
C PRO A 18 -15.02 -49.35 -4.15
N GLY A 19 -14.81 -48.17 -4.75
CA GLY A 19 -15.85 -47.24 -5.16
C GLY A 19 -16.46 -46.37 -4.04
N SER A 20 -16.30 -46.74 -2.76
CA SER A 20 -16.78 -45.97 -1.61
C SER A 20 -15.74 -44.98 -1.07
N CYS A 21 -14.46 -45.28 -1.22
CA CYS A 21 -13.37 -44.42 -0.72
C CYS A 21 -13.21 -43.15 -1.55
N LYS A 22 -12.93 -42.03 -0.88
CA LYS A 22 -12.61 -40.73 -1.49
C LYS A 22 -11.28 -40.19 -0.97
N GLU A 23 -10.59 -39.44 -1.82
CA GLU A 23 -9.33 -38.77 -1.47
C GLU A 23 -9.50 -37.25 -1.41
N THR A 24 -10.74 -36.80 -1.39
CA THR A 24 -11.12 -35.38 -1.41
C THR A 24 -12.17 -35.10 -0.36
N PHE A 25 -12.19 -33.85 0.11
CA PHE A 25 -13.24 -33.29 0.95
C PHE A 25 -13.67 -31.94 0.42
N ASN A 26 -14.85 -31.49 0.80
CA ASN A 26 -15.37 -30.18 0.39
C ASN A 26 -15.18 -29.16 1.51
N LEU A 27 -14.77 -27.95 1.14
CA LEU A 27 -14.76 -26.78 2.02
C LEU A 27 -15.99 -25.92 1.74
N TYR A 28 -16.70 -25.52 2.79
CA TYR A 28 -17.86 -24.63 2.75
C TYR A 28 -17.69 -23.45 3.69
N TYR A 29 -18.42 -22.37 3.42
CA TYR A 29 -18.58 -21.25 4.35
C TYR A 29 -20.04 -20.79 4.46
N TYR A 30 -20.38 -20.17 5.58
CA TYR A 30 -21.68 -19.55 5.82
C TYR A 30 -21.51 -18.24 6.59
N GLU A 31 -21.99 -17.14 6.02
CA GLU A 31 -21.90 -15.81 6.64
C GLU A 31 -23.02 -15.57 7.67
N SER A 32 -22.65 -15.02 8.83
CA SER A 32 -23.58 -14.63 9.89
C SER A 32 -23.19 -13.30 10.53
N ASP A 33 -24.19 -12.53 10.97
CA ASP A 33 -23.96 -11.27 11.68
C ASP A 33 -23.70 -11.46 13.19
N SER A 34 -23.94 -12.68 13.70
CA SER A 34 -23.79 -13.03 15.11
C SER A 34 -23.39 -14.50 15.28
N ASP A 35 -22.77 -14.83 16.43
CA ASP A 35 -22.40 -16.20 16.75
C ASP A 35 -23.60 -16.98 17.31
N THR A 36 -24.30 -17.73 16.46
CA THR A 36 -25.52 -18.49 16.80
C THR A 36 -25.38 -19.98 16.51
N ALA A 37 -24.17 -20.49 16.27
CA ALA A 37 -23.96 -21.89 15.93
C ALA A 37 -24.30 -22.81 17.11
N THR A 38 -25.10 -23.82 16.82
CA THR A 38 -25.54 -24.88 17.72
C THR A 38 -25.43 -26.21 16.99
N ARG A 39 -25.75 -27.32 17.67
CA ARG A 39 -25.78 -28.64 17.03
C ARG A 39 -26.78 -28.75 15.88
N THR A 40 -27.76 -27.86 15.78
CA THR A 40 -28.85 -27.93 14.79
C THR A 40 -29.00 -26.68 13.93
N SER A 41 -28.30 -25.59 14.23
CA SER A 41 -28.38 -24.31 13.52
C SER A 41 -27.00 -23.67 13.39
N PRO A 42 -26.62 -23.05 12.25
CA PRO A 42 -27.32 -23.13 10.97
C PRO A 42 -27.45 -24.60 10.53
N PRO A 43 -28.49 -24.95 9.77
CA PRO A 43 -28.74 -26.34 9.44
C PRO A 43 -27.53 -26.92 8.69
N TRP A 44 -27.06 -28.09 9.13
CA TRP A 44 -25.88 -28.79 8.58
C TRP A 44 -26.23 -29.52 7.27
N MET A 45 -26.65 -28.75 6.28
CA MET A 45 -27.07 -29.23 4.95
C MET A 45 -26.61 -28.23 3.88
N GLU A 46 -26.53 -28.65 2.62
CA GLU A 46 -25.89 -27.85 1.56
C GLU A 46 -26.43 -26.42 1.45
N ASN A 47 -27.74 -26.21 1.54
CA ASN A 47 -28.30 -24.85 1.69
C ASN A 47 -28.55 -24.56 3.17
N PRO A 48 -28.00 -23.49 3.77
CA PRO A 48 -27.52 -22.23 3.16
C PRO A 48 -26.00 -22.09 3.00
N TRP A 49 -25.24 -23.20 3.05
CA TRP A 49 -23.78 -23.16 3.00
C TRP A 49 -23.27 -23.02 1.56
N ILE A 50 -22.29 -22.16 1.33
CA ILE A 50 -21.71 -21.95 0.00
C ILE A 50 -20.45 -22.80 -0.12
N LYS A 51 -20.40 -23.66 -1.14
CA LYS A 51 -19.22 -24.47 -1.44
C LYS A 51 -18.08 -23.55 -1.92
N VAL A 52 -16.94 -23.61 -1.23
CA VAL A 52 -15.71 -22.92 -1.64
C VAL A 52 -15.00 -23.73 -2.71
N ASP A 53 -14.64 -24.97 -2.40
CA ASP A 53 -13.96 -25.86 -3.35
C ASP A 53 -14.00 -27.33 -2.88
N THR A 54 -13.61 -28.23 -3.77
CA THR A 54 -13.27 -29.63 -3.47
C THR A 54 -11.75 -29.72 -3.31
N ILE A 55 -11.30 -30.03 -2.10
CA ILE A 55 -9.89 -30.10 -1.74
C ILE A 55 -9.39 -31.52 -1.98
N ALA A 56 -8.31 -31.63 -2.76
CA ALA A 56 -7.58 -32.86 -3.00
C ALA A 56 -6.18 -32.75 -2.39
N ALA A 57 -5.58 -33.90 -2.06
CA ALA A 57 -4.18 -33.96 -1.68
C ALA A 57 -3.29 -33.96 -2.93
N ASP A 58 -2.15 -33.25 -2.86
CA ASP A 58 -1.06 -33.39 -3.83
C ASP A 58 -0.32 -34.71 -3.63
N GLU A 59 -0.10 -35.11 -2.38
CA GLU A 59 0.52 -36.36 -1.99
C GLU A 59 -0.38 -37.15 -1.01
N SER A 60 -0.68 -38.40 -1.35
CA SER A 60 -1.31 -39.36 -0.45
C SER A 60 -0.27 -40.31 0.15
N PHE A 61 -0.54 -40.85 1.34
CA PHE A 61 0.32 -41.86 1.95
C PHE A 61 -0.27 -43.26 1.79
N SER A 62 0.62 -44.25 1.62
CA SER A 62 0.27 -45.65 1.39
C SER A 62 0.68 -46.57 2.57
N GLN A 63 0.43 -47.87 2.44
CA GLN A 63 0.85 -48.86 3.43
C GLN A 63 2.38 -48.99 3.56
N VAL A 64 3.13 -48.68 2.50
CA VAL A 64 4.60 -48.67 2.52
C VAL A 64 5.11 -47.52 3.38
N ASP A 65 4.47 -46.36 3.28
CA ASP A 65 4.83 -45.16 4.04
C ASP A 65 4.54 -45.31 5.54
N LEU A 66 3.47 -46.05 5.88
CA LEU A 66 3.14 -46.42 7.26
C LEU A 66 4.22 -47.32 7.89
N GLY A 67 4.83 -48.22 7.11
CA GLY A 67 5.96 -49.05 7.54
C GLY A 67 7.23 -48.23 7.83
N GLY A 68 7.41 -47.11 7.11
CA GLY A 68 8.49 -46.14 7.33
C GLY A 68 8.17 -45.02 8.33
N ARG A 69 6.95 -44.98 8.89
CA ARG A 69 6.42 -43.86 9.71
C ARG A 69 6.48 -42.49 9.02
N VAL A 70 6.38 -42.47 7.69
CA VAL A 70 6.37 -41.23 6.92
C VAL A 70 4.92 -40.81 6.68
N MET A 71 4.49 -39.72 7.30
CA MET A 71 3.19 -39.11 7.00
C MET A 71 3.38 -38.00 5.97
N LYS A 72 2.60 -38.05 4.89
CA LYS A 72 2.53 -37.00 3.88
C LYS A 72 1.51 -35.95 4.31
N ILE A 73 1.99 -34.72 4.54
CA ILE A 73 1.17 -33.59 4.97
C ILE A 73 1.03 -32.63 3.80
N ASN A 74 -0.20 -32.44 3.35
CA ASN A 74 -0.58 -31.50 2.30
C ASN A 74 -0.89 -30.14 2.91
N THR A 75 -0.62 -29.07 2.16
CA THR A 75 -1.00 -27.70 2.55
C THR A 75 -1.72 -27.04 1.39
N GLU A 76 -3.04 -26.87 1.53
CA GLU A 76 -3.88 -26.23 0.52
C GLU A 76 -4.39 -24.88 1.01
N VAL A 77 -4.34 -23.88 0.14
CA VAL A 77 -4.90 -22.55 0.42
C VAL A 77 -6.06 -22.28 -0.53
N ARG A 78 -7.22 -21.93 0.03
CA ARG A 78 -8.37 -21.45 -0.75
C ARG A 78 -8.85 -20.10 -0.28
N SER A 79 -9.37 -19.34 -1.22
CA SER A 79 -9.96 -18.02 -0.98
C SER A 79 -11.45 -18.08 -1.26
N PHE A 80 -12.20 -17.25 -0.54
CA PHE A 80 -13.63 -17.07 -0.75
C PHE A 80 -13.98 -15.63 -0.37
N GLY A 81 -15.15 -15.18 -0.78
CA GLY A 81 -15.65 -13.84 -0.55
C GLY A 81 -16.16 -13.18 -1.84
N PRO A 82 -16.44 -11.86 -1.81
CA PRO A 82 -16.26 -10.96 -0.67
C PRO A 82 -17.18 -11.32 0.51
N VAL A 83 -16.65 -11.29 1.74
CA VAL A 83 -17.44 -11.43 2.97
C VAL A 83 -18.05 -10.07 3.30
N SER A 84 -19.37 -10.05 3.52
CA SER A 84 -20.18 -8.85 3.70
C SER A 84 -20.84 -8.75 5.08
N LYS A 85 -21.00 -9.87 5.80
CA LYS A 85 -21.52 -9.90 7.17
C LYS A 85 -20.43 -9.74 8.22
N ASN A 86 -20.83 -9.60 9.49
CA ASN A 86 -19.89 -9.42 10.61
C ASN A 86 -18.96 -10.62 10.86
N GLY A 87 -19.32 -11.82 10.38
CA GLY A 87 -18.52 -13.02 10.54
C GLY A 87 -18.98 -14.16 9.63
N PHE A 88 -18.29 -15.30 9.75
CA PHE A 88 -18.61 -16.51 8.99
C PHE A 88 -18.20 -17.76 9.75
N TYR A 89 -18.83 -18.88 9.40
CA TYR A 89 -18.45 -20.22 9.79
C TYR A 89 -17.79 -20.94 8.63
N LEU A 90 -16.88 -21.87 8.93
CA LEU A 90 -16.34 -22.82 7.98
C LEU A 90 -16.87 -24.22 8.28
N ALA A 91 -17.13 -25.00 7.24
CA ALA A 91 -17.49 -26.40 7.36
C ALA A 91 -16.68 -27.26 6.40
N PHE A 92 -16.39 -28.48 6.84
CA PHE A 92 -15.63 -29.49 6.10
C PHE A 92 -16.55 -30.70 5.93
N GLN A 93 -16.83 -31.07 4.68
CA GLN A 93 -17.70 -32.19 4.35
C GLN A 93 -16.88 -33.31 3.74
N ASP A 94 -16.92 -34.46 4.39
CA ASP A 94 -16.32 -35.70 3.93
C ASP A 94 -17.41 -36.70 3.50
N TYR A 95 -17.17 -37.42 2.41
CA TYR A 95 -18.07 -38.44 1.86
C TYR A 95 -17.49 -39.86 1.92
N GLY A 96 -16.38 -40.07 2.62
CA GLY A 96 -15.78 -41.40 2.82
C GLY A 96 -14.26 -41.43 2.64
N GLY A 97 -13.57 -40.35 2.97
CA GLY A 97 -12.12 -40.29 2.91
C GLY A 97 -11.44 -40.61 4.22
N CYS A 98 -10.32 -41.33 4.13
CA CYS A 98 -9.45 -41.60 5.26
C CYS A 98 -8.46 -40.43 5.40
N MET A 99 -8.93 -39.36 6.04
CA MET A 99 -8.19 -38.10 6.16
C MET A 99 -8.04 -37.63 7.60
N SER A 100 -7.01 -36.83 7.86
CA SER A 100 -6.81 -36.13 9.12
C SER A 100 -6.57 -34.65 8.86
N LEU A 101 -7.43 -33.79 9.41
CA LEU A 101 -7.26 -32.34 9.36
C LEU A 101 -6.38 -31.91 10.54
N ILE A 102 -5.15 -31.50 10.24
CA ILE A 102 -4.10 -31.24 11.23
C ILE A 102 -4.16 -29.79 11.74
N ALA A 103 -4.34 -28.83 10.83
CA ALA A 103 -4.45 -27.42 11.17
C ALA A 103 -5.30 -26.67 10.16
N VAL A 104 -6.07 -25.69 10.66
CA VAL A 104 -6.80 -24.73 9.84
C VAL A 104 -6.38 -23.34 10.28
N ARG A 105 -5.87 -22.54 9.34
CA ARG A 105 -5.50 -21.15 9.57
C ARG A 105 -6.33 -20.26 8.66
N VAL A 106 -7.12 -19.39 9.28
CA VAL A 106 -7.93 -18.40 8.57
C VAL A 106 -7.22 -17.05 8.64
N PHE A 107 -7.04 -16.41 7.50
CA PHE A 107 -6.37 -15.12 7.41
C PHE A 107 -6.87 -14.32 6.21
N TYR A 108 -6.64 -13.01 6.25
CA TYR A 108 -6.81 -12.11 5.11
C TYR A 108 -5.48 -11.39 4.86
N ARG A 109 -5.29 -10.91 3.64
CA ARG A 109 -4.12 -10.11 3.26
C ARG A 109 -4.54 -8.66 3.11
N LYS A 110 -3.59 -7.77 3.35
CA LYS A 110 -3.80 -6.33 3.27
C LYS A 110 -2.48 -5.67 2.89
N CYS A 111 -2.57 -4.62 2.10
CA CYS A 111 -1.44 -3.76 1.85
C CYS A 111 -1.35 -2.72 2.98
N PRO A 112 -0.20 -2.59 3.65
CA PRO A 112 -0.06 -1.72 4.81
C PRO A 112 -0.12 -0.24 4.41
N ARG A 113 -0.41 0.62 5.38
CA ARG A 113 -0.33 2.08 5.18
C ARG A 113 1.09 2.48 4.75
N ILE A 114 1.21 3.20 3.64
CA ILE A 114 2.50 3.65 3.08
C ILE A 114 2.43 5.09 2.58
N ILE A 115 3.57 5.77 2.54
CA ILE A 115 3.75 7.04 1.83
C ILE A 115 4.69 6.76 0.66
N THR A 116 4.25 7.06 -0.56
CA THR A 116 5.06 6.92 -1.78
C THR A 116 4.66 8.01 -2.78
N ASN A 117 5.60 8.47 -3.60
CA ASN A 117 5.36 9.56 -4.58
C ASN A 117 4.71 10.82 -3.96
N GLY A 118 5.07 11.18 -2.72
CA GLY A 118 4.49 12.33 -2.01
C GLY A 118 3.02 12.16 -1.58
N ALA A 119 2.44 10.96 -1.72
CA ALA A 119 1.07 10.66 -1.34
C ALA A 119 0.99 9.57 -0.27
N LEU A 120 0.05 9.75 0.65
CA LEU A 120 -0.35 8.78 1.67
C LEU A 120 -1.40 7.84 1.10
N PHE A 121 -1.12 6.55 1.16
CA PHE A 121 -2.05 5.47 0.87
C PHE A 121 -2.41 4.77 2.17
N GLN A 122 -3.71 4.71 2.47
CA GLN A 122 -4.22 4.02 3.65
C GLN A 122 -4.10 2.50 3.50
N GLU A 123 -4.17 1.82 4.63
CA GLU A 123 -4.27 0.35 4.64
C GLU A 123 -5.45 -0.09 3.77
N THR A 124 -5.21 -1.03 2.86
CA THR A 124 -6.19 -1.48 1.87
C THR A 124 -6.24 -3.00 1.88
N LEU A 125 -7.44 -3.57 2.00
CA LEU A 125 -7.63 -5.02 1.92
C LEU A 125 -7.32 -5.51 0.51
N SER A 126 -6.62 -6.65 0.41
CA SER A 126 -6.46 -7.32 -0.87
C SER A 126 -7.80 -7.87 -1.36
N GLY A 127 -7.92 -8.11 -2.66
CA GLY A 127 -9.09 -8.83 -3.18
C GLY A 127 -9.06 -10.31 -2.78
N ALA A 128 -10.17 -11.01 -3.04
CA ALA A 128 -10.33 -12.42 -2.69
C ALA A 128 -9.46 -13.35 -3.56
N GLU A 129 -9.24 -12.99 -4.83
CA GLU A 129 -8.47 -13.80 -5.79
C GLU A 129 -7.00 -13.39 -5.82
N SER A 130 -6.10 -14.33 -6.16
CA SER A 130 -4.66 -14.05 -6.28
C SER A 130 -4.34 -13.01 -7.36
N THR A 131 -5.10 -13.00 -8.45
CA THR A 131 -4.98 -12.06 -9.58
C THR A 131 -5.70 -10.73 -9.35
N SER A 132 -6.35 -10.55 -8.20
CA SER A 132 -7.10 -9.34 -7.91
C SER A 132 -6.18 -8.12 -7.77
N LEU A 133 -6.67 -6.97 -8.22
CA LEU A 133 -6.00 -5.67 -8.08
C LEU A 133 -6.99 -4.65 -7.55
N VAL A 134 -6.81 -4.26 -6.30
CA VAL A 134 -7.67 -3.28 -5.62
C VAL A 134 -7.02 -1.91 -5.71
N ALA A 135 -7.71 -0.96 -6.35
CA ALA A 135 -7.24 0.42 -6.47
C ALA A 135 -7.41 1.17 -5.15
N ALA A 136 -6.31 1.67 -4.59
CA ALA A 136 -6.27 2.59 -3.46
C ALA A 136 -6.06 4.01 -3.97
N ARG A 137 -6.88 4.95 -3.48
CA ARG A 137 -6.71 6.38 -3.76
C ARG A 137 -5.69 6.96 -2.77
N GLY A 138 -4.71 7.67 -3.30
CA GLY A 138 -3.75 8.41 -2.47
C GLY A 138 -4.26 9.82 -2.15
N VAL A 139 -3.75 10.37 -1.05
CA VAL A 139 -3.95 11.77 -0.66
C VAL A 139 -2.57 12.39 -0.46
N CYS A 140 -2.30 13.55 -1.06
CA CYS A 140 -1.02 14.22 -0.85
C CYS A 140 -0.72 14.41 0.64
N ILE A 141 0.54 14.22 1.02
CA ILE A 141 1.01 14.53 2.37
C ILE A 141 0.78 16.01 2.68
N PRO A 142 0.69 16.41 3.97
CA PRO A 142 0.56 17.82 4.34
C PRO A 142 1.66 18.67 3.67
N ASN A 143 1.29 19.87 3.22
CA ASN A 143 2.15 20.79 2.46
C ASN A 143 2.62 20.30 1.08
N ALA A 144 2.07 19.21 0.55
CA ALA A 144 2.23 18.82 -0.84
C ALA A 144 0.98 19.16 -1.67
N GLU A 145 1.15 19.24 -2.98
CA GLU A 145 0.06 19.40 -3.96
C GLU A 145 0.21 18.43 -5.13
N GLU A 146 -0.91 18.14 -5.79
CA GLU A 146 -0.98 17.17 -6.89
C GLU A 146 -0.23 17.71 -8.11
N VAL A 147 0.60 16.88 -8.74
CA VAL A 147 1.26 17.18 -10.02
C VAL A 147 0.65 16.33 -11.12
N ASP A 148 0.68 15.01 -10.92
CA ASP A 148 0.18 14.03 -11.87
C ASP A 148 -1.04 13.33 -11.26
N VAL A 149 -2.18 13.41 -11.96
CA VAL A 149 -3.46 12.83 -11.53
C VAL A 149 -3.92 11.73 -12.50
N PRO A 150 -4.60 10.67 -12.03
CA PRO A 150 -5.04 10.43 -10.66
C PRO A 150 -3.96 9.80 -9.78
N ILE A 151 -3.96 10.10 -8.47
CA ILE A 151 -3.07 9.48 -7.49
C ILE A 151 -3.64 8.13 -7.06
N LYS A 152 -3.08 7.05 -7.60
CA LYS A 152 -3.54 5.69 -7.35
C LYS A 152 -2.37 4.74 -7.08
N LEU A 153 -2.63 3.74 -6.27
CA LEU A 153 -1.76 2.59 -6.03
C LEU A 153 -2.63 1.34 -6.07
N TYR A 154 -2.07 0.19 -6.43
CA TYR A 154 -2.84 -1.05 -6.53
C TYR A 154 -2.33 -2.08 -5.53
N CYS A 155 -3.24 -2.62 -4.72
CA CYS A 155 -2.97 -3.71 -3.80
C CYS A 155 -3.31 -5.03 -4.50
N ASN A 156 -2.35 -5.93 -4.64
CA ASN A 156 -2.57 -7.23 -5.28
C ASN A 156 -3.20 -8.25 -4.30
N GLY A 157 -3.62 -9.41 -4.81
CA GLY A 157 -4.16 -10.53 -4.02
C GLY A 157 -3.19 -11.10 -2.97
N GLU A 158 -1.91 -10.79 -3.07
CA GLU A 158 -0.87 -11.23 -2.14
C GLU A 158 -0.62 -10.24 -0.98
N GLY A 159 -1.26 -9.07 -1.01
CA GLY A 159 -1.07 -8.03 0.00
C GLY A 159 0.14 -7.13 -0.26
N GLU A 160 0.62 -7.09 -1.50
CA GLU A 160 1.74 -6.25 -1.93
C GLU A 160 1.27 -5.05 -2.76
N TRP A 161 1.94 -3.92 -2.56
CA TRP A 161 1.73 -2.72 -3.35
C TRP A 161 2.42 -2.84 -4.70
N MET A 162 1.66 -2.58 -5.76
CA MET A 162 2.13 -2.54 -7.15
C MET A 162 2.51 -1.11 -7.56
N VAL A 163 2.64 -0.86 -8.87
CA VAL A 163 3.16 0.40 -9.42
C VAL A 163 2.25 1.60 -9.07
N PRO A 164 2.80 2.71 -8.54
CA PRO A 164 2.06 3.95 -8.32
C PRO A 164 1.74 4.66 -9.64
N ILE A 165 0.56 5.28 -9.71
CA ILE A 165 0.15 6.21 -10.76
C ILE A 165 -0.03 7.58 -10.11
N GLY A 166 0.52 8.61 -10.75
CA GLY A 166 0.47 9.96 -10.24
C GLY A 166 1.43 10.21 -9.07
N ARG A 167 1.53 11.46 -8.68
CA ARG A 167 2.40 11.91 -7.59
C ARG A 167 2.02 13.29 -7.06
N CYS A 168 2.47 13.56 -5.85
CA CYS A 168 2.49 14.89 -5.26
C CYS A 168 3.93 15.39 -5.11
N MET A 169 4.08 16.70 -5.03
CA MET A 169 5.33 17.37 -4.69
C MET A 169 5.08 18.45 -3.65
N CYS A 170 6.12 18.83 -2.90
CA CYS A 170 6.00 19.87 -1.90
C CYS A 170 5.66 21.21 -2.55
N LYS A 171 4.69 21.90 -1.95
CA LYS A 171 4.27 23.25 -2.36
C LYS A 171 5.43 24.24 -2.25
N PRO A 172 5.37 25.39 -2.94
CA PRO A 172 6.23 26.52 -2.65
C PRO A 172 6.34 26.80 -1.14
N GLY A 173 7.53 27.18 -0.70
CA GLY A 173 7.87 27.38 0.70
C GLY A 173 8.08 26.09 1.50
N ASN A 174 8.01 24.90 0.89
CA ASN A 174 8.22 23.62 1.57
C ASN A 174 9.21 22.71 0.83
N GLU A 175 10.13 22.11 1.56
CA GLU A 175 11.10 21.15 1.04
C GLU A 175 10.70 19.71 1.37
N ALA A 176 11.10 18.80 0.48
CA ALA A 176 10.98 17.36 0.73
C ALA A 176 12.06 16.93 1.72
N VAL A 177 11.64 16.31 2.83
CA VAL A 177 12.52 15.69 3.82
C VAL A 177 12.12 14.23 4.01
N GLU A 178 12.96 13.45 4.70
CA GLU A 178 12.72 12.02 4.96
C GLU A 178 12.39 11.24 3.67
N ASN A 179 13.23 11.40 2.64
CA ASN A 179 13.05 10.80 1.31
C ASN A 179 11.70 11.13 0.64
N GLY A 180 11.18 12.35 0.85
CA GLY A 180 9.93 12.80 0.22
C GLY A 180 8.66 12.32 0.90
N THR A 181 8.77 11.80 2.13
CA THR A 181 7.60 11.39 2.92
C THR A 181 7.01 12.54 3.74
N VAL A 182 7.77 13.63 3.91
CA VAL A 182 7.34 14.82 4.65
C VAL A 182 7.70 16.07 3.85
N CYS A 183 6.75 17.01 3.74
CA CYS A 183 7.00 18.34 3.23
C CYS A 183 7.10 19.33 4.39
N ARG A 184 8.32 19.78 4.67
CA ARG A 184 8.63 20.69 5.79
C ARG A 184 8.72 22.12 5.29
N ALA A 185 8.14 23.05 6.03
CA ALA A 185 8.27 24.47 5.76
C ALA A 185 9.75 24.89 5.75
N CYS A 186 10.13 25.75 4.81
CA CYS A 186 11.50 26.28 4.75
C CYS A 186 11.84 26.97 6.08
N PRO A 187 12.99 26.66 6.68
CA PRO A 187 13.41 27.34 7.91
C PRO A 187 13.64 28.84 7.67
N SER A 188 13.61 29.62 8.74
CA SER A 188 13.90 31.06 8.66
C SER A 188 15.28 31.32 8.01
N GLY A 189 15.34 32.27 7.08
CA GLY A 189 16.51 32.52 6.23
C GLY A 189 16.58 31.71 4.94
N PHE A 190 15.62 30.80 4.70
CA PHE A 190 15.51 29.98 3.49
C PHE A 190 14.15 30.17 2.81
N PHE A 191 14.11 29.96 1.50
CA PHE A 191 12.90 30.11 0.71
C PHE A 191 12.82 29.05 -0.39
N LYS A 192 11.62 28.86 -0.94
CA LYS A 192 11.40 28.05 -2.14
C LYS A 192 10.24 28.60 -2.95
N SER A 193 10.51 29.05 -4.17
CA SER A 193 9.53 29.75 -5.00
C SER A 193 8.62 28.83 -5.80
N THR A 194 9.05 27.60 -6.07
CA THR A 194 8.38 26.66 -6.96
C THR A 194 7.91 25.42 -6.21
N GLN A 195 6.92 24.75 -6.78
CA GLN A 195 6.57 23.40 -6.39
C GLN A 195 7.69 22.45 -6.82
N GLY A 196 8.01 21.47 -5.97
CA GLY A 196 8.94 20.41 -6.32
C GLY A 196 9.47 19.64 -5.12
N ASP A 197 10.45 18.78 -5.32
CA ASP A 197 11.11 18.04 -4.24
C ASP A 197 12.44 18.66 -3.80
N GLU A 198 12.87 19.73 -4.47
CA GLU A 198 14.11 20.42 -4.15
C GLU A 198 14.10 20.99 -2.72
N SER A 199 15.28 21.01 -2.11
CA SER A 199 15.51 21.63 -0.82
C SER A 199 15.33 23.14 -0.90
N CYS A 200 15.03 23.75 0.25
CA CYS A 200 14.91 25.21 0.32
C CYS A 200 16.27 25.87 0.05
N LEU A 201 16.23 26.99 -0.66
CA LEU A 201 17.42 27.78 -0.99
C LEU A 201 17.65 28.84 0.09
N GLN A 202 18.92 29.11 0.40
CA GLN A 202 19.25 30.19 1.31
C GLN A 202 18.90 31.55 0.68
N CYS A 203 18.43 32.49 1.50
CA CYS A 203 18.18 33.85 1.04
C CYS A 203 19.43 34.50 0.44
N PRO A 204 19.33 35.09 -0.76
CA PRO A 204 20.42 35.83 -1.38
C PRO A 204 20.92 37.00 -0.51
N ILE A 205 22.12 37.48 -0.82
CA ILE A 205 22.74 38.61 -0.11
C ILE A 205 21.80 39.82 -0.10
N ASN A 206 21.78 40.54 1.02
CA ASN A 206 20.90 41.68 1.29
C ASN A 206 19.41 41.38 1.29
N SER A 207 19.02 40.12 1.46
CA SER A 207 17.63 39.71 1.65
C SER A 207 17.45 38.90 2.95
N ARG A 208 16.20 38.65 3.36
CA ARG A 208 15.82 37.84 4.52
C ARG A 208 14.41 37.28 4.36
N THR A 209 14.03 36.30 5.17
CA THR A 209 12.63 35.94 5.38
C THR A 209 12.10 36.54 6.69
N THR A 210 10.78 36.60 6.84
CA THR A 210 10.10 37.06 8.06
C THR A 210 9.54 35.91 8.90
N SER A 211 9.27 34.77 8.26
CA SER A 211 8.73 33.56 8.88
C SER A 211 9.32 32.33 8.20
N GLU A 212 9.03 31.17 8.77
CA GLU A 212 9.18 29.89 8.08
C GLU A 212 8.19 29.79 6.90
N GLY A 213 8.45 28.87 5.98
CA GLY A 213 7.57 28.61 4.84
C GLY A 213 7.63 29.67 3.76
N ALA A 214 8.71 30.45 3.68
CA ALA A 214 8.80 31.57 2.76
C ALA A 214 8.91 31.12 1.30
N MET A 215 8.12 31.73 0.43
CA MET A 215 8.18 31.49 -1.02
C MET A 215 9.19 32.42 -1.73
N ASN A 216 9.59 33.49 -1.06
CA ASN A 216 10.57 34.47 -1.52
C ASN A 216 11.27 35.12 -0.32
N CYS A 217 12.42 35.75 -0.59
CA CYS A 217 13.11 36.57 0.40
C CYS A 217 12.83 38.04 0.15
N ILE A 218 12.49 38.79 1.18
CA ILE A 218 12.31 40.24 1.11
C ILE A 218 13.66 40.95 1.22
N CYS A 219 13.81 42.07 0.51
CA CYS A 219 15.04 42.86 0.60
C CYS A 219 15.16 43.54 1.97
N ARG A 220 16.40 43.68 2.45
CA ARG A 220 16.71 44.48 3.63
C ARG A 220 16.49 45.96 3.32
N ASN A 221 16.32 46.76 4.37
CA ASN A 221 16.10 48.20 4.22
C ASN A 221 17.24 48.85 3.40
N GLY A 222 16.90 49.64 2.39
CA GLY A 222 17.86 50.27 1.47
C GLY A 222 18.30 49.41 0.27
N TYR A 223 17.76 48.20 0.12
CA TYR A 223 17.99 47.31 -1.02
C TYR A 223 16.69 46.94 -1.72
N TYR A 224 16.78 46.64 -3.02
CA TYR A 224 15.64 46.48 -3.91
C TYR A 224 15.88 45.35 -4.93
N ARG A 225 14.78 44.90 -5.55
CA ARG A 225 14.77 44.08 -6.76
C ARG A 225 13.83 44.72 -7.76
N THR A 226 14.14 44.57 -9.04
CA THR A 226 13.24 44.94 -10.14
C THR A 226 12.24 43.82 -10.40
N ASP A 227 11.14 44.11 -11.08
CA ASP A 227 10.12 43.12 -11.43
C ASP A 227 10.65 42.05 -12.41
N SER A 228 11.72 42.36 -13.15
CA SER A 228 12.42 41.43 -14.04
C SER A 228 13.46 40.54 -13.33
N ASP A 229 13.84 40.87 -12.09
CA ASP A 229 14.89 40.12 -11.39
C ASP A 229 14.34 38.78 -10.87
N PRO A 230 15.03 37.65 -11.12
CA PRO A 230 14.66 36.37 -10.53
C PRO A 230 14.69 36.42 -9.00
N LEU A 231 13.81 35.67 -8.34
CA LEU A 231 13.72 35.62 -6.87
C LEU A 231 15.02 35.12 -6.20
N GLN A 232 15.84 34.38 -6.94
CA GLN A 232 17.15 33.86 -6.51
C GLN A 232 18.27 34.90 -6.62
N MET A 233 18.03 36.03 -7.28
CA MET A 233 19.01 37.10 -7.42
C MET A 233 19.14 37.90 -6.11
N GLN A 234 20.35 38.40 -5.84
CA GLN A 234 20.62 39.27 -4.69
C GLN A 234 19.90 40.62 -4.81
N CYS A 235 19.53 41.21 -3.67
CA CYS A 235 19.00 42.58 -3.69
C CYS A 235 20.14 43.57 -3.89
N THR A 236 19.93 44.53 -4.78
CA THR A 236 20.90 45.59 -5.11
C THR A 236 20.46 46.93 -4.52
N THR A 237 21.35 47.91 -4.51
CA THR A 237 21.03 49.27 -4.08
C THR A 237 21.46 50.25 -5.16
N VAL A 238 21.06 51.52 -5.01
CA VAL A 238 21.44 52.56 -5.97
C VAL A 238 22.97 52.68 -6.02
N PRO A 239 23.56 52.78 -7.22
CA PRO A 239 25.01 52.91 -7.34
C PRO A 239 25.50 54.21 -6.70
N SER A 240 26.77 54.24 -6.32
CA SER A 240 27.40 55.48 -5.83
C SER A 240 27.48 56.54 -6.93
N ALA A 241 27.70 57.78 -6.54
CA ALA A 241 27.93 58.87 -7.48
C ALA A 241 29.09 58.52 -8.44
N PRO A 242 29.00 58.90 -9.73
CA PRO A 242 30.09 58.73 -10.69
C PRO A 242 31.38 59.35 -10.17
N GLN A 243 32.48 58.62 -10.30
CA GLN A 243 33.81 59.09 -9.91
C GLN A 243 34.58 59.55 -11.14
N ALA A 244 35.43 60.57 -10.98
CA ALA A 244 36.28 61.11 -12.05
C ALA A 244 35.52 61.57 -13.31
N VAL A 245 34.47 62.37 -13.15
CA VAL A 245 33.71 62.95 -14.27
C VAL A 245 34.57 64.00 -14.99
N ILE A 246 34.85 63.78 -16.27
CA ILE A 246 35.59 64.70 -17.13
C ILE A 246 34.63 65.23 -18.20
N SER A 247 34.56 66.56 -18.35
CA SER A 247 33.85 67.22 -19.45
C SER A 247 34.85 67.97 -20.33
N SER A 248 34.80 67.77 -21.64
CA SER A 248 35.54 68.56 -22.62
C SER A 248 34.59 69.41 -23.46
N VAL A 249 34.94 70.68 -23.65
CA VAL A 249 34.24 71.61 -24.54
C VAL A 249 35.26 72.05 -25.58
N ASN A 250 35.01 71.73 -26.86
CA ASN A 250 35.82 72.25 -27.96
C ASN A 250 35.19 73.57 -28.42
N GLU A 251 35.88 74.69 -28.19
CA GLU A 251 35.54 75.97 -28.82
C GLU A 251 36.01 75.93 -30.29
N THR A 252 35.08 76.16 -31.22
CA THR A 252 35.36 76.44 -32.64
C THR A 252 35.68 77.90 -32.84
#